data_AF-X0QK54-F1
#
_entry.id   AF-X0QK54-F1
#
_cell.length_a   1.000
_cell.length_b   1.000
_cell.length_c   1.000
_cell.angle_alpha   90.00
_cell.angle_beta   90.00
_cell.angle_gamma   90.00
#
_symmetry.space_group_name_H-M   'P 1'
#
loop_
_entity.id
_entity.type
_entity.pdbx_description
1 polymer ?
#
loop_
_entity_poly.entity_id
_entity_poly.type
_entity_poly.pdbx_seq_one_letter_code
_entity_poly.pdbx_strand_id
1 'polypeptide(L)'
;MDQNSTTNPTHESDILLSNIPKTRQVRVWDILVRVTHWAVAAGITANLLFTEEGSELHQYVGYTVVGLVVVRLLWGLVGTRYARFSDFFPTSSRIKRHLSDLSARRMDEQHLGHNPLAAIMMLLLWAVIIGLGVSGYLMEARIFGSKDILEEIHEILANSLYSLVPLHIISAIVMSYWERQNLIKSMITGNKTVTTRRPR
;
A
#
# COMPACT_ATOMS: atom_id res chain seq x y z
N MET A 1 -56.94 1.01 34.49
CA MET A 1 -57.16 1.73 33.21
C MET A 1 -55.82 1.64 32.49
N ASP A 2 -55.61 0.51 31.83
CA ASP A 2 -54.32 0.17 31.24
C ASP A 2 -54.29 0.73 29.83
N GLN A 3 -53.42 1.72 29.60
CA GLN A 3 -53.24 2.32 28.29
C GLN A 3 -52.47 1.34 27.41
N ASN A 4 -53.19 0.75 26.47
CA ASN A 4 -52.66 -0.15 25.45
C ASN A 4 -51.87 0.69 24.44
N SER A 5 -50.53 0.70 24.57
CA SER A 5 -49.61 1.32 23.63
C SER A 5 -49.61 0.52 22.32
N THR A 6 -50.39 0.97 21.34
CA THR A 6 -50.37 0.43 19.99
C THR A 6 -49.12 0.96 19.27
N THR A 7 -48.01 0.25 19.36
CA THR A 7 -46.86 0.50 18.48
C THR A 7 -47.25 0.12 17.06
N ASN A 8 -47.25 1.11 16.16
CA ASN A 8 -47.56 0.91 14.75
C ASN A 8 -46.38 0.17 14.08
N PRO A 9 -46.53 -1.10 13.66
CA PRO A 9 -45.41 -1.93 13.21
C PRO A 9 -44.71 -1.39 11.96
N THR A 10 -45.40 -0.58 11.14
CA THR A 10 -44.84 -0.01 9.90
C THR A 10 -43.83 1.10 10.18
N HIS A 11 -44.05 1.91 11.23
CA HIS A 11 -43.16 3.00 11.57
C HIS A 11 -41.89 2.47 12.25
N GLU A 12 -41.99 1.38 13.02
CA GLU A 12 -40.85 0.73 13.66
C GLU A 12 -39.97 0.01 12.62
N SER A 13 -40.56 -0.67 11.62
CA SER A 13 -39.81 -1.28 10.53
C SER A 13 -39.06 -0.25 9.67
N ASP A 14 -39.64 0.91 9.41
CA ASP A 14 -38.98 1.97 8.64
C ASP A 14 -37.81 2.60 9.41
N ILE A 15 -37.94 2.78 10.73
CA ILE A 15 -36.84 3.23 11.59
C ILE A 15 -35.73 2.16 11.62
N LEU A 16 -36.07 0.87 11.73
CA LEU A 16 -35.10 -0.22 11.76
C LEU A 16 -34.36 -0.37 10.41
N LEU A 17 -35.06 -0.26 9.29
CA LEU A 17 -34.46 -0.30 7.94
C LEU A 17 -33.58 0.93 7.66
N SER A 18 -33.90 2.10 8.22
CA SER A 18 -33.07 3.30 8.11
C SER A 18 -31.75 3.22 8.88
N ASN A 19 -31.70 2.38 9.92
CA ASN A 19 -30.55 2.20 10.80
C ASN A 19 -29.60 1.08 10.35
N ILE A 20 -29.91 0.36 9.27
CA ILE A 20 -28.99 -0.62 8.70
C ILE A 20 -27.79 0.14 8.10
N PRO A 21 -26.56 -0.09 8.58
CA PRO A 21 -25.39 0.57 8.02
C PRO A 21 -25.28 0.21 6.53
N LYS A 22 -25.34 1.21 5.66
CA LYS A 22 -25.19 1.01 4.22
C LYS A 22 -23.72 0.69 3.91
N THR A 23 -23.49 -0.49 3.35
CA THR A 23 -22.19 -0.90 2.84
C THR A 23 -22.09 -0.58 1.35
N ARG A 24 -21.06 0.17 0.94
CA ARG A 24 -20.79 0.50 -0.46
C ARG A 24 -19.39 0.06 -0.82
N GLN A 25 -19.24 -0.65 -1.94
CA GLN A 25 -17.92 -0.93 -2.52
C GLN A 25 -17.47 0.28 -3.35
N VAL A 26 -16.28 0.79 -3.07
CA VAL A 26 -15.64 1.85 -3.86
C VAL A 26 -14.37 1.28 -4.49
N ARG A 27 -14.19 1.50 -5.80
CA ARG A 27 -12.96 1.13 -6.50
C ARG A 27 -11.89 2.15 -6.17
N VAL A 28 -10.93 1.75 -5.35
CA VAL A 28 -9.86 2.62 -4.83
C VAL A 28 -8.56 2.41 -5.58
N TRP A 29 -8.26 1.16 -5.97
CA TRP A 29 -7.01 0.83 -6.66
C TRP A 29 -7.26 0.58 -8.13
N ASP A 30 -6.59 1.36 -8.97
CA ASP A 30 -6.63 1.20 -10.41
C ASP A 30 -5.88 -0.09 -10.85
N ILE A 31 -6.19 -0.58 -12.05
CA ILE A 31 -5.62 -1.83 -12.57
C ILE A 31 -4.10 -1.75 -12.76
N LEU A 32 -3.58 -0.61 -13.22
CA LEU A 32 -2.15 -0.40 -13.46
C LEU A 32 -1.38 -0.46 -12.14
N VAL A 33 -1.87 0.20 -11.09
CA VAL A 33 -1.28 0.07 -9.74
C VAL A 33 -1.24 -1.39 -9.31
N ARG A 34 -2.33 -2.14 -9.44
CA ARG A 34 -2.37 -3.54 -9.00
C ARG A 34 -1.43 -4.45 -9.80
N VAL A 35 -1.46 -4.36 -11.13
CA VAL A 35 -0.60 -5.18 -12.00
C VAL A 35 0.86 -4.90 -11.71
N THR A 36 1.26 -3.62 -11.68
CA THR A 36 2.65 -3.25 -11.37
C THR A 36 3.04 -3.63 -9.93
N HIS A 37 2.11 -3.63 -8.97
CA HIS A 37 2.39 -4.11 -7.60
C HIS A 37 2.85 -5.55 -7.61
N TRP A 38 2.01 -6.41 -8.18
CA TRP A 38 2.23 -7.85 -8.17
C TRP A 38 3.40 -8.24 -9.09
N ALA A 39 3.61 -7.50 -10.19
CA ALA A 39 4.79 -7.68 -11.03
C ALA A 39 6.09 -7.33 -10.28
N VAL A 40 6.13 -6.22 -9.54
CA VAL A 40 7.29 -5.88 -8.68
C VAL A 40 7.50 -6.94 -7.60
N ALA A 41 6.43 -7.36 -6.90
CA ALA A 41 6.54 -8.38 -5.85
C ALA A 41 7.04 -9.73 -6.39
N ALA A 42 6.55 -10.14 -7.56
CA ALA A 42 7.00 -11.36 -8.24
C ALA A 42 8.45 -11.22 -8.73
N GLY A 43 8.81 -10.09 -9.33
CA GLY A 43 10.16 -9.81 -9.81
C GLY A 43 11.18 -9.80 -8.68
N ILE A 44 10.89 -9.14 -7.56
CA ILE A 44 11.75 -9.16 -6.37
C ILE A 44 11.91 -10.59 -5.85
N THR A 45 10.80 -11.30 -5.65
CA THR A 45 10.84 -12.69 -5.17
C THR A 45 11.67 -13.57 -6.10
N ALA A 46 11.51 -13.41 -7.41
CA ALA A 46 12.25 -14.18 -8.38
C ALA A 46 13.75 -13.85 -8.35
N ASN A 47 14.10 -12.57 -8.25
CA ASN A 47 15.49 -12.13 -8.18
C ASN A 47 16.18 -12.64 -6.92
N LEU A 48 15.48 -12.67 -5.78
CA LEU A 48 16.04 -13.14 -4.50
C LEU A 48 16.19 -14.67 -4.43
N LEU A 49 15.26 -15.43 -5.01
CA LEU A 49 15.20 -16.89 -4.82
C LEU A 49 15.76 -17.70 -5.98
N PHE A 50 15.76 -17.16 -7.19
CA PHE A 50 16.02 -17.94 -8.41
C PHE A 50 17.14 -17.37 -9.29
N THR A 51 17.74 -16.24 -8.93
CA THR A 51 18.86 -15.66 -9.69
C THR A 51 20.12 -15.64 -8.87
N GLU A 52 21.26 -15.81 -9.54
CA GLU A 52 22.58 -15.67 -8.93
C GLU A 52 23.02 -14.21 -8.98
N GLU A 53 23.65 -13.73 -7.91
CA GLU A 53 24.16 -12.36 -7.81
C GLU A 53 25.10 -12.03 -8.98
N GLY A 54 24.89 -10.86 -9.61
CA GLY A 54 25.69 -10.41 -10.75
C GLY A 54 25.40 -11.12 -12.10
N SER A 55 24.64 -12.22 -12.12
CA SER A 55 24.27 -12.91 -13.36
C SER A 55 23.45 -12.03 -14.32
N GLU A 56 23.49 -12.29 -15.63
CA GLU A 56 22.68 -11.54 -16.60
C GLU A 56 21.19 -11.58 -16.25
N LEU A 57 20.68 -12.74 -15.83
CA LEU A 57 19.28 -12.90 -15.42
C LEU A 57 18.94 -12.02 -14.21
N HIS A 58 19.83 -11.95 -13.21
CA HIS A 58 19.66 -11.07 -12.06
C HIS A 58 19.55 -9.60 -12.48
N GLN A 59 20.42 -9.18 -13.41
CA GLN A 59 20.42 -7.81 -13.92
C GLN A 59 19.14 -7.50 -14.71
N TYR A 60 18.72 -8.36 -15.65
CA TYR A 60 17.50 -8.15 -16.43
C TYR A 60 16.24 -8.09 -15.56
N VAL A 61 16.12 -8.99 -14.58
CA VAL A 61 15.00 -8.98 -13.62
C VAL A 61 15.05 -7.71 -12.77
N GLY A 62 16.23 -7.36 -12.24
CA GLY A 62 16.44 -6.13 -11.47
C GLY A 62 16.02 -4.87 -12.23
N TYR A 63 16.50 -4.68 -13.47
CA TYR A 63 16.13 -3.53 -14.28
C TYR A 63 14.66 -3.52 -14.68
N THR A 64 14.04 -4.69 -14.89
CA THR A 64 12.59 -4.79 -15.13
C THR A 64 11.82 -4.29 -13.92
N VAL A 65 12.21 -4.70 -12.72
CA VAL A 65 11.59 -4.25 -11.46
C VAL A 65 11.76 -2.73 -11.27
N VAL A 66 12.96 -2.20 -11.53
CA VAL A 66 13.21 -0.75 -11.49
C VAL A 66 12.32 0.00 -12.49
N GLY A 67 12.21 -0.50 -13.72
CA GLY A 67 11.33 0.07 -14.75
C GLY A 67 9.87 0.12 -14.31
N LEU A 68 9.36 -0.95 -13.68
CA LEU A 68 8.01 -0.99 -13.13
C LEU A 68 7.80 0.04 -12.00
N VAL A 69 8.82 0.25 -11.16
CA VAL A 69 8.80 1.30 -10.12
C VAL A 69 8.81 2.70 -10.74
N VAL A 70 9.58 2.93 -11.81
CA VAL A 70 9.57 4.21 -12.55
C VAL A 70 8.19 4.46 -13.17
N VAL A 71 7.57 3.47 -13.81
CA VAL A 71 6.20 3.58 -14.33
C VAL A 71 5.22 3.96 -13.21
N ARG A 72 5.37 3.35 -12.03
CA ARG A 72 4.59 3.71 -10.83
C ARG A 72 4.81 5.14 -10.38
N LEU A 73 6.05 5.62 -10.37
CA LEU A 73 6.37 7.01 -10.03
C LEU A 73 5.70 7.98 -11.00
N LEU A 74 5.82 7.72 -12.31
CA LEU A 74 5.17 8.54 -13.34
C LEU A 74 3.65 8.52 -13.20
N TRP A 75 3.06 7.35 -12.97
CA TRP A 75 1.61 7.23 -12.73
C TRP A 75 1.17 7.94 -11.45
N GLY A 76 2.01 8.01 -10.43
CA GLY A 76 1.77 8.80 -9.22
C GLY A 76 1.71 10.32 -9.47
N LEU A 77 2.22 10.80 -10.61
CA LEU A 77 2.15 12.21 -11.00
C LEU A 77 0.91 12.50 -11.86
N VAL A 78 0.63 11.67 -12.86
CA VAL A 78 -0.41 11.93 -13.88
C VAL A 78 -1.71 11.15 -13.70
N GLY A 79 -1.70 10.11 -12.86
CA GLY A 79 -2.76 9.11 -12.75
C GLY A 79 -4.06 9.62 -12.13
N THR A 80 -4.94 8.67 -11.82
CA THR A 80 -6.27 8.93 -11.23
C THR A 80 -6.16 9.55 -9.83
N ARG A 81 -7.24 10.19 -9.36
CA ARG A 81 -7.32 10.88 -8.05
C ARG A 81 -6.60 10.10 -6.92
N TYR A 82 -7.01 8.84 -6.71
CA TYR A 82 -6.47 7.99 -5.64
C TYR A 82 -5.03 7.47 -5.88
N ALA A 83 -4.50 7.58 -7.09
CA ALA A 83 -3.14 7.18 -7.43
C ALA A 83 -2.12 8.32 -7.28
N ARG A 84 -2.58 9.58 -7.19
CA ARG A 84 -1.68 10.75 -7.17
C ARG A 84 -0.97 10.92 -5.83
N PHE A 85 0.31 11.31 -5.87
CA PHE A 85 1.10 11.62 -4.67
C PHE A 85 0.42 12.65 -3.76
N SER A 86 -0.25 13.66 -4.33
CA SER A 86 -0.96 14.70 -3.57
C SER A 86 -1.99 14.14 -2.59
N ASP A 87 -2.57 12.99 -2.93
CA ASP A 87 -3.67 12.41 -2.17
C ASP A 87 -3.13 11.55 -1.03
N PHE A 88 -1.97 10.90 -1.18
CA PHE A 88 -1.43 9.98 -0.18
C PHE A 88 -0.12 10.39 0.51
N PHE A 89 0.52 11.50 0.13
CA PHE A 89 1.84 11.86 0.68
C PHE A 89 1.82 11.94 2.22
N PRO A 90 2.79 11.31 2.91
CA PRO A 90 2.79 11.20 4.37
C PRO A 90 3.29 12.50 5.02
N THR A 91 2.41 13.50 5.15
CA THR A 91 2.70 14.71 5.93
C THR A 91 2.66 14.42 7.43
N SER A 92 3.53 15.07 8.23
CA SER A 92 3.61 14.89 9.69
C SER A 92 2.27 15.06 10.41
N SER A 93 1.41 15.99 9.95
CA SER A 93 0.05 16.17 10.48
C SER A 93 -0.85 14.95 10.23
N ARG A 94 -0.77 14.34 9.03
CA ARG A 94 -1.56 13.16 8.66
C ARG A 94 -1.11 11.91 9.43
N ILE A 95 0.21 11.76 9.65
CA ILE A 95 0.77 10.67 10.45
C ILE A 95 0.26 10.77 11.90
N LYS A 96 0.38 11.94 12.54
CA LYS A 96 -0.10 12.16 13.92
C LYS A 96 -1.60 11.90 14.05
N ARG A 97 -2.41 12.39 13.12
CA ARG A 97 -3.85 12.15 13.10
C ARG A 97 -4.17 10.66 12.98
N HIS A 98 -3.51 9.96 12.05
CA HIS A 98 -3.73 8.52 11.86
C HIS A 98 -3.36 7.71 13.11
N LEU A 99 -2.24 8.04 13.77
CA LEU A 99 -1.85 7.39 15.04
C LEU A 99 -2.88 7.65 16.16
N SER A 100 -3.41 8.88 16.26
CA SER A 100 -4.48 9.22 17.20
C SER A 100 -5.77 8.45 16.91
N ASP A 101 -6.17 8.34 15.65
CA ASP A 101 -7.39 7.65 15.23
C ASP A 101 -7.30 6.12 15.44
N LEU A 102 -6.10 5.55 15.23
CA LEU A 102 -5.80 4.16 15.57
C LEU A 102 -5.94 3.90 17.08
N SER A 103 -5.37 4.78 17.91
CA SER A 103 -5.48 4.66 19.38
C SER A 103 -6.93 4.76 19.86
N ALA A 104 -7.73 5.65 19.26
CA ALA A 104 -9.13 5.86 19.60
C ALA A 104 -10.10 4.84 18.98
N ARG A 105 -9.63 3.91 18.13
CA ARG A 105 -10.44 3.00 17.30
C ARG A 105 -11.54 3.73 16.48
N ARG A 106 -11.31 5.00 16.13
CA ARG A 106 -12.25 5.82 15.33
C ARG A 106 -11.88 5.69 13.86
N MET A 107 -12.37 4.64 13.22
CA MET A 107 -12.20 4.42 11.78
C MET A 107 -13.41 5.01 11.04
N ASP A 108 -13.46 6.33 10.91
CA ASP A 108 -14.47 7.00 10.07
C ASP A 108 -14.16 6.81 8.58
N GLU A 109 -15.19 6.98 7.73
CA GLU A 109 -15.17 6.82 6.26
C GLU A 109 -14.04 7.59 5.53
N GLN A 110 -13.40 8.55 6.18
CA GLN A 110 -12.33 9.36 5.60
C GLN A 110 -11.01 8.59 5.36
N HIS A 111 -10.85 7.37 5.88
CA HIS A 111 -9.63 6.56 5.72
C HIS A 111 -9.59 5.69 4.44
N LEU A 112 -10.56 5.87 3.55
CA LEU A 112 -10.72 5.04 2.35
C LEU A 112 -9.49 4.95 1.44
N GLY A 113 -8.67 6.00 1.37
CA GLY A 113 -7.49 6.04 0.50
C GLY A 113 -6.14 5.91 1.19
N HIS A 114 -5.99 6.32 2.45
CA HIS A 114 -4.69 6.88 2.87
C HIS A 114 -4.26 6.42 4.26
N ASN A 115 -3.51 5.32 4.29
CA ASN A 115 -2.69 4.93 5.41
C ASN A 115 -1.30 5.57 5.24
N PRO A 116 -0.94 6.61 6.03
CA PRO A 116 0.33 7.30 5.88
C PRO A 116 1.53 6.41 6.22
N LEU A 117 1.35 5.37 7.04
CA LEU A 117 2.40 4.38 7.31
C LEU A 117 2.65 3.52 6.07
N ALA A 118 1.59 3.13 5.36
CA ALA A 118 1.71 2.43 4.08
C ALA A 118 2.43 3.29 3.02
N ALA A 119 2.18 4.60 3.00
CA ALA A 119 2.88 5.53 2.11
C ALA A 119 4.39 5.62 2.42
N ILE A 120 4.77 5.67 3.71
CA ILE A 120 6.19 5.65 4.12
C ILE A 120 6.86 4.35 3.66
N MET A 121 6.25 3.20 3.94
CA MET A 121 6.80 1.90 3.54
C MET A 121 6.97 1.79 2.03
N MET A 122 5.99 2.29 1.26
CA MET A 122 6.06 2.29 -0.19
C MET A 122 7.21 3.16 -0.72
N LEU A 123 7.36 4.39 -0.21
CA LEU A 123 8.45 5.28 -0.60
C LEU A 123 9.82 4.69 -0.24
N LEU A 124 9.93 4.06 0.93
CA LEU A 124 11.16 3.41 1.38
C LEU A 124 11.54 2.23 0.46
N LEU A 125 10.59 1.34 0.15
CA LEU A 125 10.82 0.23 -0.78
C LEU A 125 11.22 0.72 -2.17
N TRP A 126 10.55 1.75 -2.70
CA TRP A 126 10.92 2.33 -4.01
C TRP A 126 12.32 2.92 -3.99
N ALA A 127 12.69 3.65 -2.94
CA ALA A 127 14.03 4.21 -2.81
C ALA A 127 15.11 3.12 -2.79
N VAL A 128 14.89 2.03 -2.04
CA VAL A 128 15.82 0.89 -2.00
C VAL A 128 15.92 0.20 -3.36
N ILE A 129 14.80 -0.06 -4.03
CA ILE A 129 14.79 -0.72 -5.35
C ILE A 129 15.52 0.14 -6.40
N ILE A 130 15.27 1.46 -6.42
CA ILE A 130 15.97 2.37 -7.33
C ILE A 130 17.45 2.43 -6.97
N GLY A 131 17.79 2.47 -5.69
CA GLY A 131 19.17 2.42 -5.20
C GLY A 131 19.91 1.18 -5.70
N LEU A 132 19.29 0.00 -5.61
CA LEU A 132 19.83 -1.26 -6.14
C LEU A 132 20.08 -1.18 -7.66
N GLY A 133 19.12 -0.64 -8.42
CA GLY A 133 19.29 -0.44 -9.86
C GLY A 133 20.44 0.51 -10.20
N VAL A 134 20.58 1.60 -9.45
CA VAL A 134 21.65 2.59 -9.65
C VAL A 134 23.01 2.01 -9.26
N SER A 135 23.14 1.41 -8.07
CA SER A 135 24.42 0.81 -7.65
C SER A 135 24.82 -0.34 -8.59
N GLY A 136 23.86 -1.18 -8.99
CA GLY A 136 24.05 -2.24 -9.99
C GLY A 136 24.59 -1.70 -11.33
N TYR A 137 23.95 -0.65 -11.85
CA TYR A 137 24.38 0.00 -13.09
C TYR A 137 25.77 0.63 -12.99
N LEU A 138 26.09 1.30 -11.89
CA LEU A 138 27.40 1.95 -11.71
C LEU A 138 28.53 0.93 -11.63
N MET A 139 28.31 -0.24 -11.00
CA MET A 139 29.28 -1.33 -10.97
C MET A 139 29.57 -1.85 -12.38
N GLU A 140 28.53 -2.10 -13.17
CA GLU A 140 28.65 -2.62 -14.54
C GLU A 140 29.33 -1.61 -15.47
N ALA A 141 28.89 -0.35 -15.41
CA ALA A 141 29.43 0.69 -16.27
C ALA A 141 30.88 1.07 -15.92
N ARG A 142 31.39 0.66 -14.74
CA ARG A 142 32.68 1.09 -14.18
C ARG A 142 32.80 2.62 -14.09
N ILE A 143 31.66 3.28 -13.93
CA ILE A 143 31.51 4.73 -13.87
C ILE A 143 31.47 5.09 -12.38
N PHE A 144 32.58 5.61 -11.85
CA PHE A 144 32.82 6.05 -10.46
C PHE A 144 33.15 4.96 -9.42
N GLY A 145 34.14 5.27 -8.57
CA GLY A 145 34.40 4.59 -7.29
C GLY A 145 35.22 3.29 -7.36
N SER A 146 35.66 2.82 -6.18
CA SER A 146 36.11 1.42 -6.04
C SER A 146 34.89 0.52 -6.23
N LYS A 147 35.02 -0.51 -7.08
CA LYS A 147 33.99 -1.54 -7.28
C LYS A 147 33.51 -2.10 -5.93
N ASP A 148 34.43 -2.29 -5.00
CA ASP A 148 34.17 -2.84 -3.66
C ASP A 148 33.17 -1.97 -2.86
N ILE A 149 33.25 -0.64 -2.98
CA ILE A 149 32.34 0.27 -2.27
C ILE A 149 30.93 0.18 -2.87
N LEU A 150 30.82 0.10 -4.20
CA LEU A 150 29.53 -0.02 -4.86
C LEU A 150 28.87 -1.37 -4.57
N GLU A 151 29.66 -2.44 -4.48
CA GLU A 151 29.24 -3.78 -4.10
C GLU A 151 28.72 -3.78 -2.66
N GLU A 152 29.45 -3.19 -1.71
CA GLU A 152 28.99 -3.04 -0.32
C GLU A 152 27.68 -2.24 -0.22
N ILE A 153 27.55 -1.13 -0.97
CA ILE A 153 26.31 -0.36 -1.02
C ILE A 153 25.16 -1.22 -1.57
N HIS A 154 25.39 -1.97 -2.65
CA HIS A 154 24.39 -2.84 -3.25
C HIS A 154 23.96 -3.94 -2.26
N GLU A 155 24.92 -4.56 -1.58
CA GLU A 155 24.68 -5.60 -0.57
C GLU A 155 23.87 -5.06 0.63
N ILE A 156 24.22 -3.88 1.14
CA ILE A 156 23.46 -3.22 2.24
C ILE A 156 22.01 -2.95 1.80
N LEU A 157 21.81 -2.47 0.58
CA LEU A 157 20.47 -2.23 0.03
C LEU A 157 19.70 -3.54 -0.17
N ALA A 158 20.37 -4.61 -0.60
CA ALA A 158 19.76 -5.93 -0.79
C ALA A 158 19.36 -6.54 0.58
N ASN A 159 20.24 -6.48 1.58
CA ASN A 159 19.96 -6.88 2.95
C ASN A 159 18.81 -6.06 3.59
N SER A 160 18.75 -4.77 3.27
CA SER A 160 17.61 -3.93 3.66
C SER A 160 16.32 -4.44 3.02
N LEU A 161 16.33 -4.83 1.74
CA LEU A 161 15.15 -5.37 1.05
C LEU A 161 14.67 -6.70 1.67
N TYR A 162 15.60 -7.59 2.04
CA TYR A 162 15.29 -8.83 2.77
C TYR A 162 14.55 -8.57 4.09
N SER A 163 14.82 -7.45 4.77
CA SER A 163 14.12 -7.06 6.00
C SER A 163 12.82 -6.31 5.73
N LEU A 164 12.81 -5.40 4.74
CA LEU A 164 11.69 -4.51 4.45
C LEU A 164 10.50 -5.25 3.81
N VAL A 165 10.74 -6.27 2.98
CA VAL A 165 9.65 -7.03 2.34
C VAL A 165 8.81 -7.79 3.37
N PRO A 166 9.37 -8.61 4.28
CA PRO A 166 8.62 -9.22 5.36
C PRO A 166 7.94 -8.19 6.26
N LEU A 167 8.65 -7.10 6.62
CA LEU A 167 8.08 -6.03 7.43
C LEU A 167 6.86 -5.38 6.75
N HIS A 168 6.92 -5.17 5.43
CA HIS A 168 5.80 -4.68 4.63
C HIS A 168 4.60 -5.63 4.67
N ILE A 169 4.82 -6.93 4.50
CA ILE A 169 3.76 -7.95 4.55
C ILE A 169 3.12 -8.00 5.95
N ILE A 170 3.94 -8.04 7.01
CA ILE A 170 3.47 -8.01 8.40
C ILE A 170 2.67 -6.74 8.66
N SER A 171 3.18 -5.59 8.24
CA SER A 171 2.48 -4.31 8.37
C SER A 171 1.13 -4.33 7.66
N ALA A 172 1.04 -4.91 6.46
CA ALA A 172 -0.23 -5.04 5.73
C ALA A 172 -1.23 -5.94 6.46
N ILE A 173 -0.77 -7.03 7.10
CA ILE A 173 -1.62 -7.92 7.89
C ILE A 173 -2.11 -7.22 9.17
N VAL A 174 -1.20 -6.58 9.91
CA VAL A 174 -1.52 -5.85 11.15
C VAL A 174 -2.50 -4.71 10.86
N MET A 175 -2.26 -3.93 9.81
CA MET A 175 -3.17 -2.87 9.38
C MET A 175 -4.50 -3.44 8.89
N SER A 176 -4.51 -4.61 8.23
CA SER A 176 -5.77 -5.26 7.84
C SER A 176 -6.62 -5.63 9.06
N TYR A 177 -5.97 -6.07 10.14
CA TYR A 177 -6.64 -6.39 11.40
C TYR A 177 -7.16 -5.14 12.11
N TRP A 178 -6.34 -4.08 12.21
CA TRP A 178 -6.73 -2.84 12.88
C TRP A 178 -7.79 -2.04 12.12
N GLU A 179 -7.66 -1.91 10.80
CA GLU A 179 -8.63 -1.20 9.95
C GLU A 179 -9.88 -2.04 9.67
N ARG A 180 -9.91 -3.33 10.07
CA ARG A 180 -10.97 -4.31 9.76
C ARG A 180 -11.30 -4.41 8.27
N GLN A 181 -10.28 -4.18 7.43
CA GLN A 181 -10.36 -4.24 5.97
C GLN A 181 -9.28 -5.20 5.49
N ASN A 182 -9.63 -6.16 4.64
CA ASN A 182 -8.62 -7.05 4.09
C ASN A 182 -7.83 -6.31 2.99
N LEU A 183 -6.67 -5.74 3.34
CA LEU A 183 -5.85 -4.93 2.44
C LEU A 183 -5.30 -5.78 1.28
N ILE A 184 -4.91 -7.03 1.56
CA ILE A 184 -4.42 -7.98 0.55
C ILE A 184 -5.53 -8.23 -0.49
N LYS A 185 -6.74 -8.54 -0.02
CA LYS A 185 -7.90 -8.72 -0.91
C LYS A 185 -8.19 -7.45 -1.71
N SER A 186 -8.05 -6.27 -1.10
CA SER A 186 -8.25 -4.99 -1.79
C SER A 186 -7.23 -4.76 -2.91
N MET A 187 -6.00 -5.27 -2.79
CA MET A 187 -5.00 -5.21 -3.85
C MET A 187 -5.27 -6.17 -5.00
N ILE A 188 -6.01 -7.25 -4.75
CA ILE A 188 -6.43 -8.18 -5.82
C ILE A 188 -7.66 -7.62 -6.53
N THR A 189 -8.70 -7.25 -5.78
CA THR A 189 -10.01 -6.86 -6.32
C THR A 189 -10.09 -5.39 -6.75
N GLY A 190 -9.23 -4.53 -6.18
CA GLY A 190 -9.26 -3.08 -6.36
C GLY A 190 -10.35 -2.35 -5.58
N ASN A 191 -11.19 -3.07 -4.83
CA ASN A 191 -12.35 -2.52 -4.14
C ASN A 191 -12.12 -2.47 -2.63
N LYS A 192 -12.61 -1.41 -1.98
CA LYS A 192 -12.73 -1.32 -0.52
C LYS A 192 -14.18 -1.19 -0.10
N THR A 193 -14.52 -1.79 1.03
CA THR A 193 -15.86 -1.74 1.62
C THR A 193 -15.98 -0.50 2.49
N VAL A 194 -16.91 0.40 2.19
CA VAL A 194 -17.25 1.55 3.05
C VAL A 194 -18.49 1.20 3.82
N THR A 195 -18.47 1.40 5.14
CA THR A 195 -19.67 1.31 5.97
C THR A 195 -20.02 2.70 6.46
N THR A 196 -21.02 3.33 5.85
CA THR A 196 -21.50 4.66 6.28
C THR A 196 -22.26 4.52 7.59
N ARG A 197 -21.67 4.95 8.71
CA ARG A 197 -22.40 5.17 9.95
C ARG A 197 -22.81 6.65 9.96
N ARG A 198 -24.12 6.94 9.91
CA ARG A 198 -24.59 8.35 10.00
C ARG A 198 -24.06 8.98 11.29
N PRO A 199 -23.62 10.27 11.26
CA PRO A 199 -23.33 10.99 12.50
C PRO A 199 -24.61 11.06 13.33
N ARG A 200 -24.46 10.88 14.65
CA ARG A 200 -25.53 11.04 15.64
C ARG A 200 -26.04 12.47 15.68
#